data_AF-A0A7C3M813-F1
#
_entry.id   AF-A0A7C3M813-F1
#
_cell.length_a   1.000
_cell.length_b   1.000
_cell.length_c   1.000
_cell.angle_alpha   90.00
_cell.angle_beta   90.00
_cell.angle_gamma   90.00
#
_symmetry.space_group_name_H-M   'P 1'
#
loop_
_entity.id
_entity.type
_entity.pdbx_description
1 polymer ?
#
loop_
_entity_poly.entity_id
_entity_poly.type
_entity_poly.pdbx_seq_one_letter_code
_entity_poly.pdbx_strand_id
1 'polypeptide(L)'
;MLKEKRNLLFNLAKFSVTVYVVYFLSKKVPLVSVITSLFQVRLLFLGIAVVLGLIFTLVKAYKWYLLIKDLELDISFLSAIDGYLSGMSLGIVTPGRIGEVGRIIEVPGEKKL
;
A
#
# COMPACT_ATOMS: atom_id res chain seq x y z
N MET A 1 10.08 -17.13 25.24
CA MET A 1 11.12 -16.13 25.62
C MET A 1 12.17 -15.84 24.55
N LEU A 2 12.97 -16.81 24.04
CA LEU A 2 14.06 -16.49 23.07
C LEU A 2 13.57 -15.88 21.74
N LYS A 3 12.47 -16.40 21.18
CA LYS A 3 11.88 -15.95 19.91
C LYS A 3 11.32 -14.51 20.00
N GLU A 4 10.78 -14.16 21.16
CA GLU A 4 10.18 -12.85 21.44
C GLU A 4 11.27 -11.77 21.59
N LYS A 5 12.34 -12.06 22.34
CA LYS A 5 13.52 -11.18 22.42
C LYS A 5 14.16 -10.93 21.06
N ARG A 6 14.23 -11.95 20.19
CA ARG A 6 14.75 -11.82 18.81
C ARG A 6 13.88 -10.91 17.93
N ASN A 7 12.56 -11.05 18.00
CA ASN A 7 11.64 -10.18 17.25
C ASN A 7 11.71 -8.73 17.73
N LEU A 8 11.87 -8.53 19.04
CA LEU A 8 12.01 -7.21 19.64
C LEU A 8 13.31 -6.52 19.21
N LEU A 9 14.44 -7.24 19.20
CA LEU A 9 15.71 -6.76 18.65
C LEU A 9 15.60 -6.38 17.17
N PHE A 10 14.90 -7.19 16.37
CA PHE A 10 14.72 -6.92 14.94
C PHE A 10 13.85 -5.68 14.68
N ASN A 11 12.78 -5.50 15.45
CA ASN A 11 11.93 -4.32 15.37
C ASN A 11 12.66 -3.05 15.85
N LEU A 12 13.47 -3.16 16.91
CA LEU A 12 14.35 -2.08 17.37
C LEU A 12 15.36 -1.69 16.29
N ALA A 13 16.03 -2.67 15.68
CA ALA A 13 16.97 -2.41 14.59
C ALA A 13 16.29 -1.69 13.41
N LYS A 14 15.10 -2.15 12.98
CA LYS A 14 14.31 -1.46 11.95
C LYS A 14 13.98 -0.03 12.34
N PHE A 15 13.54 0.19 13.57
CA PHE A 15 13.22 1.52 14.08
C PHE A 15 14.47 2.42 14.09
N SER A 16 15.59 1.94 14.60
CA SER A 16 16.87 2.66 14.60
C SER A 16 17.34 3.02 13.20
N VAL A 17 17.21 2.11 12.22
CA VAL A 17 17.54 2.38 10.82
C VAL A 17 16.63 3.47 10.26
N THR A 18 15.31 3.40 10.49
CA THR A 18 14.36 4.43 10.05
C THR A 18 14.72 5.80 10.64
N VAL A 19 14.96 5.87 11.96
CA VAL A 19 15.34 7.11 12.65
C VAL A 19 16.67 7.66 12.10
N TYR A 20 17.66 6.79 11.89
CA TYR A 20 18.95 7.18 11.33
C TYR A 20 18.82 7.75 9.91
N VAL A 21 18.04 7.08 9.05
CA VAL A 21 17.79 7.55 7.68
C VAL A 21 17.08 8.90 7.70
N VAL A 22 16.04 9.07 8.51
CA VAL A 22 15.32 10.34 8.66
C VAL A 22 16.27 11.44 9.15
N TYR A 23 17.04 11.18 10.20
CA TYR A 23 18.04 12.13 10.73
C TYR A 23 19.07 12.53 9.67
N PHE A 24 19.60 11.56 8.92
CA PHE A 24 20.57 11.80 7.86
C PHE A 24 19.98 12.64 6.72
N LEU A 25 18.73 12.36 6.32
CA LEU A 25 18.03 13.14 5.31
C LEU A 25 17.76 14.57 5.79
N SER A 26 17.32 14.76 7.03
CA SER A 26 17.09 16.09 7.60
C SER A 26 18.36 16.92 7.73
N LYS A 27 19.53 16.29 7.91
CA LYS A 27 20.84 16.97 7.90
C LYS A 27 21.28 17.38 6.49
N LYS A 28 20.96 16.57 5.46
CA LYS A 28 21.37 16.83 4.08
C LYS A 28 20.42 17.74 3.31
N VAL A 29 19.13 17.73 3.65
CA VAL A 29 18.10 18.44 2.89
C VAL A 29 17.43 19.48 3.78
N PRO A 30 17.55 20.78 3.46
CA PRO A 30 16.86 21.83 4.20
C PRO A 30 15.34 21.63 4.06
N LEU A 31 14.61 21.60 5.18
CA LEU A 31 13.14 21.49 5.18
C LEU A 31 12.47 22.59 4.34
N VAL A 32 13.03 23.80 4.39
CA VAL A 32 12.56 24.94 3.59
C VAL A 32 12.62 24.61 2.10
N SER A 33 13.70 23.98 1.62
CA SER A 33 13.84 23.60 0.22
C SER A 33 12.76 22.59 -0.20
N VAL A 34 12.48 21.59 0.62
CA VAL A 34 11.41 20.60 0.37
C VAL A 34 10.05 21.28 0.22
N ILE A 35 9.72 22.19 1.15
CA ILE A 35 8.46 22.94 1.13
C ILE A 35 8.39 23.82 -0.12
N THR A 36 9.45 24.55 -0.47
CA THR A 36 9.47 25.37 -1.69
C THR A 36 9.32 24.53 -2.96
N SER A 37 9.91 23.32 -3.00
CA SER A 37 9.74 22.40 -4.14
C SER A 37 8.30 21.93 -4.32
N LEU A 38 7.53 21.76 -3.23
CA LEU A 38 6.11 21.43 -3.33
C LEU A 38 5.30 22.56 -4.00
N PHE A 39 5.62 23.81 -3.72
CA PHE A 39 4.96 24.97 -4.36
C PHE A 39 5.44 25.24 -5.79
N GLN A 40 6.61 24.73 -6.18
CA GLN A 40 7.15 24.84 -7.54
C GLN A 40 6.77 23.66 -8.44
N VAL A 41 5.87 22.78 -7.98
CA VAL A 41 5.41 21.65 -8.78
C VAL A 41 4.73 22.13 -10.06
N ARG A 42 5.17 21.58 -11.19
CA ARG A 42 4.51 21.79 -12.47
C ARG A 42 3.23 20.94 -12.51
N LEU A 43 2.08 21.60 -12.54
CA LEU A 43 0.76 20.96 -12.55
C LEU A 43 0.58 19.92 -13.65
N LEU A 44 1.21 20.11 -14.81
CA LEU A 44 1.19 19.13 -15.91
C LEU A 44 1.77 17.78 -15.48
N PHE A 45 2.96 17.77 -14.87
CA PHE A 45 3.59 16.53 -14.41
C PHE A 45 2.83 15.91 -13.25
N LEU A 46 2.26 16.73 -12.36
CA LEU A 46 1.39 16.25 -11.29
C LEU A 46 0.14 15.56 -11.85
N GLY A 47 -0.51 16.17 -12.84
CA GLY A 47 -1.68 15.60 -13.51
C GLY A 47 -1.36 14.26 -14.17
N ILE A 48 -0.25 14.18 -14.91
CA ILE A 48 0.23 12.93 -15.50
C ILE A 48 0.48 11.86 -14.42
N ALA A 49 1.14 12.23 -13.30
CA ALA A 49 1.41 11.31 -12.21
C ALA A 49 0.13 10.77 -11.56
N VAL A 50 -0.88 11.62 -11.36
CA VAL A 50 -2.19 11.22 -10.83
C VAL A 50 -2.89 10.26 -11.78
N VAL A 51 -2.96 10.58 -13.07
CA VAL A 51 -3.60 9.73 -14.08
C VAL A 51 -2.89 8.38 -14.18
N LEU A 52 -1.56 8.37 -14.25
CA LEU A 52 -0.79 7.13 -14.27
C LEU A 52 -0.95 6.32 -12.97
N GLY A 53 -1.03 6.98 -11.82
CA GLY A 53 -1.29 6.33 -10.53
C GLY A 53 -2.66 5.66 -10.48
N LEU A 54 -3.69 6.32 -11.01
CA LEU A 54 -5.04 5.74 -11.13
C LEU A 54 -5.05 4.55 -12.10
N ILE A 55 -4.48 4.69 -13.30
CA ILE A 55 -4.37 3.60 -14.28
C ILE A 55 -3.63 2.40 -13.66
N PHE A 56 -2.49 2.64 -13.01
CA PHE A 56 -1.72 1.59 -12.34
C PHE A 56 -2.52 0.86 -11.26
N THR A 57 -3.33 1.61 -10.50
CA THR A 57 -4.20 1.04 -9.46
C THR A 57 -5.31 0.19 -10.08
N LEU A 58 -5.96 0.68 -11.14
CA LEU A 58 -6.98 -0.06 -11.88
C LEU A 58 -6.43 -1.33 -12.53
N VAL A 59 -5.23 -1.29 -13.11
CA VAL A 59 -4.58 -2.49 -13.68
C VAL A 59 -4.35 -3.55 -12.60
N LYS A 60 -3.97 -3.15 -11.38
CA LYS A 60 -3.83 -4.09 -10.26
C LYS A 60 -5.15 -4.64 -9.77
N ALA A 61 -6.20 -3.81 -9.68
CA ALA A 61 -7.54 -4.26 -9.34
C ALA A 61 -8.09 -5.21 -10.41
N TYR A 62 -7.83 -4.95 -11.69
CA TYR A 62 -8.20 -5.84 -12.79
C TYR A 62 -7.44 -7.17 -12.73
N LYS A 63 -6.14 -7.14 -12.42
CA LYS A 63 -5.39 -8.37 -12.16
C LYS A 63 -6.00 -9.16 -10.99
N TRP A 64 -6.40 -8.49 -9.92
CA TRP A 64 -7.07 -9.13 -8.77
C TRP A 64 -8.41 -9.76 -9.18
N TYR A 65 -9.24 -9.02 -9.90
CA TYR A 65 -10.49 -9.52 -10.49
C TYR A 65 -10.26 -10.77 -11.34
N LEU A 66 -9.26 -10.76 -12.22
CA LEU A 66 -8.93 -11.92 -13.06
C LEU A 66 -8.52 -13.15 -12.25
N LEU A 67 -7.92 -12.98 -11.07
CA LEU A 67 -7.54 -14.10 -10.20
C LEU A 67 -8.75 -14.71 -9.47
N ILE A 68 -9.71 -13.88 -9.04
CA ILE A 68 -10.85 -14.33 -8.22
C ILE A 68 -12.07 -14.75 -9.04
N LYS A 69 -12.25 -14.22 -10.25
CA LYS A 69 -13.38 -14.59 -11.12
C LYS A 69 -13.40 -16.08 -11.49
N ASP A 70 -12.24 -16.74 -11.44
CA ASP A 70 -12.10 -18.16 -11.76
C ASP A 70 -12.41 -19.04 -10.53
N LEU A 71 -12.43 -18.45 -9.31
CA LEU A 71 -12.78 -19.11 -8.06
C LEU A 71 -14.28 -19.00 -7.74
N GLU A 72 -14.92 -17.89 -8.11
CA GLU A 72 -16.33 -17.62 -7.82
C GLU A 72 -17.09 -17.14 -9.06
N LEU A 73 -18.24 -17.76 -9.31
CA LEU A 73 -19.01 -17.60 -10.54
C LEU A 73 -19.69 -16.22 -10.71
N ASP A 74 -19.72 -15.36 -9.68
CA ASP A 74 -20.57 -14.16 -9.68
C ASP A 74 -19.97 -12.90 -9.03
N ILE A 75 -18.63 -12.76 -9.04
CA ILE A 75 -17.99 -11.51 -8.58
C ILE A 75 -18.03 -10.46 -9.69
N SER A 76 -18.54 -9.28 -9.36
CA SER A 76 -18.45 -8.10 -10.23
C SER A 76 -17.07 -7.44 -10.18
N PHE A 77 -16.68 -6.76 -11.26
CA PHE A 77 -15.42 -6.01 -11.28
C PHE A 77 -15.39 -4.87 -10.24
N LEU A 78 -16.54 -4.26 -9.94
CA LEU A 78 -16.65 -3.21 -8.93
C LEU A 78 -16.36 -3.76 -7.52
N SER A 79 -16.93 -4.92 -7.18
CA SER A 79 -16.63 -5.61 -5.92
C SER A 79 -15.14 -5.95 -5.79
N ALA A 80 -14.50 -6.34 -6.89
CA ALA A 80 -13.06 -6.58 -6.92
C ALA A 80 -12.22 -5.30 -6.71
N ILE A 81 -12.67 -4.16 -7.24
CA ILE A 81 -12.05 -2.85 -6.96
C ILE A 81 -12.19 -2.50 -5.48
N ASP A 82 -13.39 -2.63 -4.91
CA ASP A 82 -13.65 -2.30 -3.50
C ASP A 82 -12.82 -3.16 -2.55
N GLY A 83 -12.75 -4.46 -2.81
CA GLY A 83 -11.85 -5.37 -2.09
C GLY A 83 -10.39 -4.94 -2.25
N TYR A 84 -9.94 -4.66 -3.49
CA TYR A 84 -8.56 -4.22 -3.74
C TYR A 84 -8.19 -2.95 -2.97
N LEU A 85 -9.05 -1.94 -2.98
CA LEU A 85 -8.85 -0.65 -2.28
C LEU A 85 -8.89 -0.81 -0.76
N SER A 86 -9.78 -1.64 -0.23
CA SER A 86 -9.85 -1.96 1.20
C SER A 86 -8.56 -2.64 1.68
N GLY A 87 -8.10 -3.66 0.95
CA GLY A 87 -6.83 -4.32 1.26
C GLY A 87 -5.61 -3.43 1.06
N MET A 88 -5.64 -2.50 0.09
CA MET A 88 -4.57 -1.51 -0.08
C MET A 88 -4.52 -0.53 1.10
N SER A 89 -5.67 -0.04 1.56
CA SER A 89 -5.78 0.89 2.70
C SER A 89 -5.20 0.27 3.97
N LEU A 90 -5.57 -0.99 4.26
CA LEU A 90 -5.00 -1.75 5.37
C LEU A 90 -3.52 -2.07 5.15
N GLY A 91 -3.12 -2.40 3.92
CA GLY A 91 -1.73 -2.72 3.54
C GLY A 91 -0.75 -1.55 3.68
N ILE A 92 -1.23 -0.31 3.54
CA ILE A 92 -0.41 0.91 3.74
C ILE A 92 -0.05 1.10 5.22
N VAL A 93 -0.98 0.82 6.13
CA VAL A 93 -0.81 1.06 7.56
C VAL A 93 -0.15 -0.14 8.26
N THR A 94 -0.36 -1.34 7.74
CA THR A 94 0.14 -2.58 8.37
C THR A 94 1.57 -2.92 7.94
N PRO A 95 2.42 -3.39 8.88
CA PRO A 95 3.78 -3.78 8.56
C PRO A 95 3.79 -4.99 7.62
N GLY A 96 4.70 -4.98 6.65
CA GLY A 96 4.87 -6.10 5.72
C GLY A 96 3.69 -6.35 4.79
N ARG A 97 2.78 -5.37 4.64
CA ARG A 97 1.58 -5.46 3.78
C ARG A 97 0.61 -6.58 4.17
N ILE A 98 0.60 -7.00 5.43
CA ILE A 98 -0.30 -8.05 5.93
C ILE A 98 -1.79 -7.65 5.73
N GLY A 99 -2.09 -6.36 5.78
CA GLY A 99 -3.42 -5.82 5.52
C GLY A 99 -3.91 -6.02 4.08
N GLU A 100 -3.06 -6.43 3.12
CA GLU A 100 -3.51 -6.83 1.79
C GLU A 100 -4.42 -8.08 1.82
N VAL A 101 -4.41 -8.85 2.91
CA VAL A 101 -5.42 -9.90 3.13
C VAL A 101 -6.84 -9.31 3.21
N GLY A 102 -6.99 -8.02 3.54
CA GLY A 102 -8.29 -7.34 3.49
C GLY A 102 -8.97 -7.34 2.11
N ARG A 103 -8.27 -7.72 1.03
CA ARG A 103 -8.87 -7.85 -0.31
C ARG A 103 -9.94 -8.93 -0.42
N ILE A 104 -9.95 -9.90 0.49
CA ILE A 104 -10.95 -10.99 0.51
C ILE A 104 -12.21 -10.65 1.31
N ILE A 105 -12.31 -9.46 1.92
CA ILE A 105 -13.50 -9.08 2.72
C ILE A 105 -14.75 -8.99 1.83
N GLU A 106 -14.58 -8.49 0.60
CA GLU A 106 -15.66 -8.31 -0.38
C GLU A 106 -15.85 -9.55 -1.29
N VAL A 107 -15.16 -10.65 -0.99
CA VAL A 107 -15.30 -11.93 -1.71
C VAL A 107 -16.37 -12.75 -0.97
N PRO A 108 -17.54 -13.02 -1.59
CA PRO A 108 -18.60 -13.83 -0.99
C PRO A 108 -18.06 -15.16 -0.43
N GLY A 109 -18.36 -15.47 0.83
CA GLY A 109 -17.93 -16.74 1.41
C GLY A 109 -18.47 -17.94 0.63
N GLU A 110 -17.63 -18.96 0.46
CA GLU A 110 -17.97 -20.26 -0.12
C GLU A 110 -19.36 -20.71 0.41
N LYS A 111 -20.37 -20.76 -0.46
CA LYS A 111 -21.58 -21.53 -0.16
C LYS A 111 -21.11 -22.98 -0.07
N LYS A 112 -20.93 -23.48 1.16
CA LYS A 112 -20.79 -24.91 1.42
C LYS A 112 -21.92 -25.64 0.69
N LEU A 113 -21.57 -26.33 -0.39
CA LEU A 113 -22.42 -27.29 -1.08
C LEU A 113 -22.73 -28.46 -0.14
#